data_AF-A0A522UAP1-F1
#
_entry.id   AF-A0A522UAP1-F1
#
_cell.length_a   1.000
_cell.length_b   1.000
_cell.length_c   1.000
_cell.angle_alpha   90.00
_cell.angle_beta   90.00
_cell.angle_gamma   90.00
#
_symmetry.space_group_name_H-M   'P 1'
#
loop_
_entity.id
_entity.type
_entity.pdbx_description
1 polymer ?
#
loop_
_entity_poly.entity_id
_entity_poly.type
_entity_poly.pdbx_seq_one_letter_code
_entity_poly.pdbx_strand_id
1 'polypeptide(L)' 'TLFHKQKTSMSFIFGGEADNHAINTVPKETLVKITKAEDGGLGGKGIWAPARTGFTPGNENDTMSRYLDGRFIET' A
#
# COMPACT_ATOMS: atom_id res chain seq x y z
N THR A 1 6.86 -28.40 -28.16
CA THR A 1 5.52 -27.97 -27.69
C THR A 1 5.00 -26.90 -28.63
N LEU A 2 3.78 -27.09 -29.17
CA LEU A 2 3.13 -26.14 -30.07
C LEU A 2 2.65 -24.93 -29.25
N PHE A 3 3.51 -23.93 -29.11
CA PHE A 3 3.16 -22.70 -28.41
C PHE A 3 2.48 -21.74 -29.39
N HIS A 4 1.19 -21.49 -29.18
CA HIS A 4 0.43 -20.55 -30.00
C HIS A 4 0.83 -19.12 -29.60
N LYS A 5 1.46 -18.37 -30.52
CA LYS A 5 1.92 -16.97 -30.31
C LYS A 5 0.83 -16.05 -29.73
N GLN A 6 -0.43 -16.35 -30.04
CA GLN A 6 -1.60 -15.62 -29.54
C GLN A 6 -1.75 -15.68 -28.01
N LYS A 7 -1.14 -16.65 -27.32
CA LYS A 7 -1.14 -16.73 -25.83
C LYS A 7 -0.26 -15.68 -25.15
N THR A 8 0.61 -14.96 -25.86
CA THR A 8 1.55 -13.97 -25.29
C THR A 8 1.41 -12.59 -25.91
N SER A 9 0.43 -12.36 -26.78
CA SER A 9 0.21 -11.04 -27.37
C SER A 9 -0.53 -10.10 -26.42
N MET A 10 -0.01 -8.89 -26.23
CA MET A 10 -0.80 -7.77 -25.70
C MET A 10 -1.90 -7.42 -26.69
N SER A 11 -3.15 -7.36 -26.22
CA SER A 11 -4.32 -7.00 -27.04
C SER A 11 -5.12 -5.91 -26.33
N PHE A 12 -5.70 -5.00 -27.11
CA PHE A 12 -6.63 -4.00 -26.61
C PHE A 12 -8.05 -4.54 -26.65
N ILE A 13 -8.76 -4.49 -25.51
CA ILE A 13 -10.20 -4.71 -25.46
C ILE A 13 -10.89 -3.37 -25.68
N PHE A 14 -11.84 -3.34 -26.61
CA PHE A 14 -12.75 -2.22 -26.80
C PHE A 14 -14.17 -2.72 -26.51
N GLY A 15 -14.83 -2.16 -25.49
CA GLY A 15 -16.18 -2.56 -25.08
C GLY A 15 -16.30 -3.13 -23.66
N GLY A 16 -15.27 -3.05 -22.83
CA GLY A 16 -15.44 -3.21 -21.38
C GLY A 16 -16.01 -1.92 -20.81
N GLU A 17 -17.30 -1.85 -20.51
CA GLU A 17 -17.83 -0.72 -19.73
C GLU A 17 -17.01 -0.60 -18.43
N ALA A 18 -16.48 0.60 -18.19
CA ALA A 18 -15.53 0.87 -17.10
C ALA A 18 -16.10 0.59 -15.69
N ASP A 19 -17.41 0.36 -15.58
CA ASP A 19 -18.13 0.04 -14.33
C ASP A 19 -18.60 -1.43 -14.24
N ASN A 20 -18.39 -2.24 -15.30
CA ASN A 20 -18.86 -3.62 -15.35
C ASN A 20 -17.71 -4.64 -15.34
N HIS A 21 -16.53 -4.25 -15.84
CA HIS A 21 -15.40 -5.17 -16.04
C HIS A 21 -14.05 -4.68 -15.49
N ALA A 22 -14.03 -3.55 -14.78
CA ALA A 22 -12.89 -3.09 -13.97
C ALA A 22 -13.23 -3.19 -12.48
N ILE A 23 -12.22 -3.29 -11.61
CA ILE A 23 -12.44 -3.15 -10.15
C ILE A 23 -12.97 -1.74 -9.89
N ASN A 24 -14.29 -1.63 -9.70
CA ASN A 24 -14.95 -0.42 -9.23
C ASN A 24 -15.10 -0.52 -7.71
N THR A 25 -14.13 0.02 -6.98
CA THR A 25 -14.15 0.08 -5.51
C THR A 25 -15.22 1.04 -5.00
N VAL A 26 -16.51 0.72 -5.14
CA VAL A 26 -17.55 1.65 -4.67
C VAL A 26 -18.81 0.95 -4.12
N PRO A 27 -19.12 1.09 -2.82
CA PRO A 27 -20.46 1.48 -2.39
C PRO A 27 -20.63 2.99 -2.66
N LYS A 28 -21.47 3.37 -3.64
CA LYS A 28 -21.47 4.70 -4.29
C LYS A 28 -21.89 5.90 -3.44
N GLU A 29 -22.47 5.72 -2.25
CA GLU A 29 -22.50 6.75 -1.19
C GLU A 29 -22.72 6.07 0.17
N THR A 30 -21.65 5.75 0.90
CA THR A 30 -21.78 5.46 2.34
C THR A 30 -21.32 6.68 3.12
N LEU A 31 -22.26 7.35 3.80
CA LEU A 31 -21.92 8.36 4.80
C LEU A 31 -21.27 7.65 5.99
N VAL A 32 -19.94 7.75 6.11
CA VAL A 32 -19.19 7.20 7.23
C VAL A 32 -18.87 8.30 8.24
N LYS A 33 -19.18 8.06 9.51
CA LYS A 33 -18.76 8.93 10.62
C LYS A 33 -17.45 8.38 11.18
N ILE A 34 -16.36 9.12 10.97
CA ILE A 34 -15.06 8.82 11.56
C ILE A 34 -14.97 9.52 12.91
N THR A 35 -14.74 8.74 13.97
CA THR A 35 -14.44 9.26 15.32
C THR A 35 -13.17 8.62 15.83
N LYS A 36 -12.39 9.38 16.61
CA LYS A 36 -11.24 8.84 17.33
C LYS A 36 -11.71 7.73 18.27
N ALA A 37 -11.11 6.55 18.16
CA ALA A 37 -11.39 5.42 19.05
C ALA A 37 -10.70 5.62 20.41
N GLU A 38 -9.37 5.73 20.40
CA GLU A 38 -8.53 5.91 21.59
C GLU A 38 -7.24 6.66 21.24
N ASP A 39 -6.46 7.04 22.26
CA ASP A 39 -5.09 7.54 22.06
C ASP A 39 -4.17 6.42 21.57
N GLY A 40 -3.07 6.79 20.91
CA GLY A 40 -2.05 5.83 20.51
C GLY A 40 -1.37 5.15 21.71
N GLY A 41 -0.62 4.08 21.43
CA GLY A 41 0.12 3.34 22.44
C GLY A 41 -0.72 2.26 23.14
N LEU A 42 -0.04 1.32 23.80
CA LEU A 42 -0.72 0.20 24.45
C LEU A 42 -1.55 0.73 25.64
N GLY A 43 -2.86 0.48 25.61
CA GLY A 43 -3.79 0.99 26.63
C GLY A 43 -3.98 2.51 26.58
N GLY A 44 -3.85 3.14 25.41
CA GLY A 44 -4.04 4.58 25.22
C GLY A 44 -2.96 5.45 25.85
N LYS A 45 -1.77 4.89 26.13
CA LYS A 45 -0.68 5.59 26.79
C LYS A 45 0.57 5.65 25.90
N GLY A 46 0.97 6.88 25.59
CA GLY A 46 2.23 7.17 24.89
C GLY A 46 2.14 7.02 23.37
N ILE A 47 3.30 6.97 22.73
CA ILE A 47 3.40 6.87 21.28
C ILE A 47 3.10 5.43 20.83
N TRP A 48 2.37 5.28 19.74
CA TRP A 48 2.06 3.97 19.17
C TRP A 48 3.34 3.23 18.74
N ALA A 49 3.39 1.92 18.98
CA ALA A 49 4.60 1.13 18.84
C ALA A 49 5.31 1.29 17.47
N PRO A 50 4.61 1.26 16.31
CA PRO A 50 5.22 1.47 15.00
C PRO A 50 5.93 2.83 14.88
N ALA A 51 5.32 3.91 15.39
CA ALA A 51 5.92 5.24 15.34
C ALA A 51 7.18 5.39 16.22
N ARG A 52 7.39 4.46 17.16
CA ARG A 52 8.59 4.44 18.02
C ARG A 52 9.75 3.65 17.41
N THR A 53 9.50 2.73 16.48
CA THR A 53 10.52 1.76 16.05
C THR A 53 11.66 2.39 15.26
N GLY A 54 11.42 3.55 14.65
CA GLY A 54 12.40 4.17 13.77
C GLY A 54 12.22 3.84 12.28
N PHE A 55 11.19 3.06 11.94
CA PHE A 55 10.97 2.51 10.59
C PHE A 55 9.71 3.08 9.91
N THR A 56 9.24 4.25 10.36
CA THR A 56 8.08 4.94 9.77
C THR A 56 8.48 6.31 9.26
N PRO A 57 7.84 6.82 8.19
CA PRO A 57 8.11 8.16 7.67
C PRO A 57 8.00 9.24 8.75
N GLY A 58 9.01 10.11 8.84
CA GLY A 58 9.09 11.21 9.82
C GLY A 58 9.64 10.82 11.20
N ASN A 59 9.95 9.54 11.40
CA ASN A 59 10.53 9.00 12.63
C ASN A 59 11.71 8.09 12.30
N GLU A 60 12.50 8.37 11.26
CA GLU A 60 13.58 7.50 10.81
C GLU A 60 14.72 7.37 11.85
N ASN A 61 15.11 6.13 12.15
CA ASN A 61 16.34 5.85 12.91
C ASN A 61 17.54 5.65 11.97
N ASP A 62 18.75 5.57 12.53
CA ASP A 62 19.98 5.40 11.76
C ASP A 62 19.95 4.18 10.83
N THR A 63 19.31 3.09 11.25
CA THR A 63 19.14 1.87 10.45
C THR A 63 18.26 2.14 9.23
N MET A 64 17.14 2.85 9.41
CA MET A 64 16.24 3.25 8.32
C MET A 64 16.91 4.24 7.38
N SER A 65 17.67 5.21 7.90
CA SER A 65 18.46 6.14 7.08
C SER A 65 19.48 5.41 6.21
N ARG A 66 20.20 4.43 6.77
CA ARG A 66 21.11 3.57 5.99
C ARG A 66 20.38 2.75 4.92
N TYR A 67 19.15 2.31 5.20
CA TYR A 67 18.33 1.56 4.26
C TYR A 67 17.91 2.43 3.08
N LEU A 68 17.42 3.63 3.37
CA LEU A 68 17.03 4.62 2.37
C LEU A 68 18.21 5.04 1.50
N ASP A 69 19.40 5.15 2.09
CA ASP A 69 20.65 5.45 1.38
C ASP A 69 21.23 4.25 0.61
N GLY A 70 20.64 3.06 0.68
CA GLY A 70 21.14 1.86 0.00
C GLY A 70 22.43 1.28 0.58
N ARG A 71 22.81 1.62 1.82
CA ARG A 71 24.11 1.26 2.44
C ARG A 71 24.16 -0.14 3.09
N PHE A 72 23.24 -1.03 2.73
CA PHE A 72 23.22 -2.43 3.21
C PHE A 72 23.87 -3.41 2.23
N ILE A 73 24.23 -2.96 1.04
CA ILE A 73 24.91 -3.75 0.01
C ILE A 73 26.24 -3.06 -0.26
N GLU A 74 27.35 -3.80 -0.15
CA GLU A 74 28.63 -3.38 -0.71
C GLU A 74 28.71 -3.88 -2.15
N THR A 75 29.11 -3.01 -3.08
CA THR A 75 29.28 -3.32 -4.51
C THR A 75 30.76 -3.45 -4.83
#